data_AF-A0ABC7ZZX3-F1
#
_entry.id   AF-A0ABC7ZZX3-F1
#
_cell.length_a   1.000
_cell.length_b   1.000
_cell.length_c   1.000
_cell.angle_alpha   90.00
_cell.angle_beta   90.00
_cell.angle_gamma   90.00
#
_symmetry.space_group_name_H-M   'P 1'
#
loop_
_entity.id
_entity.type
_entity.pdbx_description
1 polymer ?
#
loop_
_entity_poly.entity_id
_entity_poly.type
_entity_poly.pdbx_seq_one_letter_code
_entity_poly.pdbx_strand_id
1 'polypeptide(L)'
;MAHRLLIGKGMITLNLKRIFLTLTLLPLFAVAADDCALSDPTLTVQAYTVNPQTERVKMYWQKANGEAWGTLHALLADMNSQGQVQMAMNGGIYDESYAPLGLYIENGQQKVALNLASGEGNFFIRPGGVFYVAGDKVGIVRLDAFKTSKEIQFAVQSGPMLMENSVINPRIHPNVASRKIRNGVGINKHGNAVFLLSQQATNFYDFACYAKAKLNVEQLLYLDGTISHMYMKGGAIPWQRYPFVTMISVERKG
;
A
#
# COMPACT_ATOMS: atom_id res chain seq x y z
N MET A 1 -7.63 93.28 -7.78
CA MET A 1 -8.99 93.58 -8.27
C MET A 1 -9.98 92.87 -7.38
N ALA A 2 -11.01 93.59 -6.95
CA ALA A 2 -12.09 93.10 -6.10
C ALA A 2 -13.05 92.18 -6.88
N HIS A 3 -13.71 91.25 -6.18
CA HIS A 3 -15.17 91.21 -6.15
C HIS A 3 -15.71 90.35 -4.99
N ARG A 4 -16.59 90.97 -4.20
CA ARG A 4 -17.53 90.36 -3.23
C ARG A 4 -18.72 89.71 -3.96
N LEU A 5 -19.33 88.67 -3.37
CA LEU A 5 -20.78 88.49 -3.04
C LEU A 5 -21.02 86.99 -2.72
N LEU A 6 -21.30 86.59 -1.48
CA LEU A 6 -22.60 86.50 -0.76
C LEU A 6 -23.51 85.29 -1.11
N ILE A 7 -23.69 84.46 -0.07
CA ILE A 7 -24.91 83.76 0.41
C ILE A 7 -25.49 82.60 -0.40
N GLY A 8 -25.63 81.44 0.28
CA GLY A 8 -26.60 80.39 -0.08
C GLY A 8 -26.63 79.27 0.95
N LYS A 9 -27.57 79.33 1.90
CA LYS A 9 -27.84 78.30 2.92
C LYS A 9 -28.24 76.96 2.27
N GLY A 10 -27.71 75.86 2.82
CA GLY A 10 -28.14 74.50 2.46
C GLY A 10 -27.60 73.48 3.46
N MET A 11 -28.26 73.37 4.60
CA MET A 11 -28.00 72.33 5.60
C MET A 11 -28.57 71.01 5.07
N ILE A 12 -27.72 70.13 4.53
CA ILE A 12 -28.11 68.76 4.18
C ILE A 12 -27.72 67.84 5.34
N THR A 13 -28.71 67.57 6.19
CA THR A 13 -28.68 66.45 7.14
C THR A 13 -28.78 65.13 6.36
N LEU A 14 -27.67 64.40 6.20
CA LEU A 14 -27.69 63.01 5.75
C LEU A 14 -27.92 62.08 6.95
N ASN A 15 -29.12 61.49 6.99
CA ASN A 15 -29.54 60.50 7.97
C ASN A 15 -29.31 59.08 7.39
N LEU A 16 -28.58 58.28 8.16
CA LEU A 16 -28.43 56.81 8.18
C LEU A 16 -28.67 56.02 6.88
N LYS A 17 -27.68 55.17 6.57
CA LYS A 17 -27.86 53.71 6.65
C LYS A 17 -26.51 53.03 6.86
N ARG A 18 -26.36 52.35 8.00
CA ARG A 18 -25.25 51.44 8.25
C ARG A 18 -25.33 50.33 7.20
N ILE A 19 -24.45 50.37 6.21
CA ILE A 19 -24.27 49.28 5.27
C ILE A 19 -23.54 48.17 6.04
N PHE A 20 -24.30 47.20 6.56
CA PHE A 20 -23.73 45.93 6.99
C PHE A 20 -23.33 45.18 5.73
N LEU A 21 -22.06 45.29 5.34
CA LEU A 21 -21.47 44.44 4.33
C LEU A 21 -21.33 43.04 4.92
N THR A 22 -22.34 42.18 4.72
CA THR A 22 -22.24 40.75 5.03
C THR A 22 -21.19 40.15 4.10
N LEU A 23 -19.96 39.99 4.60
CA LEU A 23 -18.91 39.25 3.91
C LEU A 23 -19.33 37.78 3.92
N THR A 24 -19.99 37.32 2.87
CA THR A 24 -20.29 35.90 2.69
C THR A 24 -18.95 35.18 2.47
N LEU A 25 -18.44 34.55 3.52
CA LEU A 25 -17.38 33.55 3.40
C LEU A 25 -17.92 32.42 2.52
N LEU A 26 -17.62 32.48 1.23
CA LEU A 26 -17.75 31.32 0.37
C LEU A 26 -16.80 30.26 0.93
N PRO A 27 -17.28 29.04 1.28
CA PRO A 27 -16.38 27.97 1.62
C PRO A 27 -15.51 27.71 0.39
N LEU A 28 -14.20 27.98 0.51
CA LEU A 28 -13.24 27.41 -0.42
C LEU A 28 -13.36 25.90 -0.25
N PHE A 29 -14.04 25.24 -1.17
CA PHE A 29 -13.81 23.83 -1.40
C PHE A 29 -12.36 23.71 -1.85
N ALA A 30 -11.47 23.38 -0.91
CA ALA A 30 -10.17 22.87 -1.27
C ALA A 30 -10.44 21.62 -2.11
N VAL A 31 -10.16 21.69 -3.41
CA VAL A 31 -10.09 20.52 -4.28
C VAL A 31 -8.85 19.76 -3.82
N ALA A 32 -8.99 18.97 -2.76
CA ALA A 32 -7.98 18.03 -2.35
C ALA A 32 -8.17 16.77 -3.18
N ALA A 33 -7.56 16.73 -4.37
CA ALA A 33 -7.04 15.50 -4.93
C ALA A 33 -6.05 15.84 -6.05
N ASP A 34 -4.76 15.72 -5.75
CA ASP A 34 -3.81 15.19 -6.73
C ASP A 34 -4.27 13.75 -7.07
N ASP A 35 -5.29 13.66 -7.91
CA ASP A 35 -5.75 12.41 -8.49
C ASP A 35 -4.67 11.99 -9.48
N CYS A 36 -3.97 10.92 -9.12
CA CYS A 36 -3.07 10.28 -10.05
C CYS A 36 -3.88 9.84 -11.29
N ALA A 37 -3.33 10.08 -12.47
CA ALA A 37 -3.93 9.62 -13.72
C ALA A 37 -3.25 8.34 -14.18
N LEU A 38 -4.01 7.25 -14.33
CA LEU A 38 -3.51 6.01 -14.92
C LEU A 38 -3.03 6.26 -16.36
N SER A 39 -1.79 5.90 -16.67
CA SER A 39 -1.27 5.96 -18.05
C SER A 39 -1.83 4.83 -18.93
N ASP A 40 -2.25 3.72 -18.31
CA ASP A 40 -2.97 2.61 -18.93
C ASP A 40 -4.37 2.47 -18.28
N PRO A 41 -5.45 2.92 -18.94
CA PRO A 41 -6.80 2.82 -18.41
C PRO A 41 -7.36 1.39 -18.43
N THR A 42 -6.70 0.46 -19.14
CA THR A 42 -7.13 -0.94 -19.24
C THR A 42 -6.57 -1.81 -18.11
N LEU A 43 -5.69 -1.26 -17.27
CA LEU A 43 -5.07 -1.98 -16.17
C LEU A 43 -6.12 -2.61 -15.25
N THR A 44 -6.03 -3.92 -15.08
CA THR A 44 -6.78 -4.66 -14.06
C THR A 44 -5.86 -5.22 -12.97
N VAL A 45 -6.36 -5.21 -11.73
CA VAL A 45 -5.67 -5.73 -10.55
C VAL A 45 -6.62 -6.66 -9.82
N GLN A 46 -6.15 -7.87 -9.55
CA GLN A 46 -6.79 -8.78 -8.60
C GLN A 46 -6.44 -8.31 -7.19
N ALA A 47 -7.45 -8.19 -6.32
CA ALA A 47 -7.26 -7.73 -4.96
C ALA A 47 -8.06 -8.55 -3.95
N TYR A 48 -7.50 -8.71 -2.76
CA TYR A 48 -8.15 -9.35 -1.61
C TYR A 48 -8.05 -8.43 -0.39
N THR A 49 -9.20 -7.97 0.12
CA THR A 49 -9.28 -7.16 1.35
C THR A 49 -9.54 -8.08 2.54
N VAL A 50 -8.66 -8.03 3.53
CA VAL A 50 -8.79 -8.83 4.76
C VAL A 50 -9.93 -8.30 5.62
N ASN A 51 -10.78 -9.21 6.09
CA ASN A 51 -11.73 -8.92 7.17
C ASN A 51 -11.11 -9.31 8.52
N PRO A 52 -10.59 -8.37 9.32
CA PRO A 52 -9.89 -8.70 10.56
C PRO A 52 -10.79 -9.33 11.64
N GLN A 53 -12.12 -9.26 11.49
CA GLN A 53 -13.05 -9.89 12.43
C GLN A 53 -13.12 -11.41 12.24
N THR A 54 -13.00 -11.87 11.00
CA THR A 54 -13.19 -13.28 10.64
C THR A 54 -11.94 -13.93 10.06
N GLU A 55 -10.89 -13.17 9.79
CA GLU A 55 -9.70 -13.62 9.09
C GLU A 55 -8.42 -13.12 9.77
N ARG A 56 -7.32 -13.83 9.52
CA ARG A 56 -5.98 -13.51 10.01
C ARG A 56 -4.97 -13.64 8.88
N VAL A 57 -3.89 -12.87 8.97
CA VAL A 57 -2.75 -12.94 8.04
C VAL A 57 -1.66 -13.82 8.66
N LYS A 58 -1.09 -14.73 7.87
CA LYS A 58 0.07 -15.54 8.26
C LYS A 58 1.12 -15.52 7.17
N MET A 59 2.36 -15.83 7.53
CA MET A 59 3.47 -15.94 6.58
C MET A 59 4.16 -17.29 6.73
N TYR A 60 4.75 -17.75 5.64
CA TYR A 60 5.41 -19.06 5.54
C TYR A 60 6.67 -18.98 4.68
N TRP A 61 7.73 -19.65 5.11
CA TRP A 61 8.92 -19.88 4.29
C TRP A 61 9.30 -21.37 4.26
N GLN A 62 9.69 -21.92 5.41
CA GLN A 62 10.23 -23.27 5.54
C GLN A 62 9.38 -24.13 6.48
N LYS A 63 9.29 -25.41 6.12
CA LYS A 63 8.76 -26.47 6.97
C LYS A 63 9.67 -26.68 8.19
N ALA A 64 9.17 -27.44 9.17
CA ALA A 64 9.93 -27.74 10.39
C ALA A 64 11.26 -28.48 10.13
N ASN A 65 11.37 -29.21 9.01
CA ASN A 65 12.61 -29.90 8.59
C ASN A 65 13.59 -28.98 7.83
N GLY A 66 13.27 -27.69 7.66
CA GLY A 66 14.09 -26.71 6.93
C GLY A 66 13.83 -26.66 5.42
N GLU A 67 13.02 -27.54 4.86
CA GLU A 67 12.66 -27.50 3.45
C GLU A 67 11.71 -26.34 3.16
N ALA A 68 11.95 -25.58 2.09
CA ALA A 68 11.01 -24.56 1.64
C ALA A 68 9.71 -25.20 1.13
N TRP A 69 8.56 -24.57 1.37
CA TRP A 69 7.35 -24.98 0.65
C TRP A 69 7.50 -24.74 -0.85
N GLY A 70 8.14 -23.64 -1.25
CA GLY A 70 8.51 -23.35 -2.63
C GLY A 70 7.34 -23.03 -3.57
N THR A 71 6.15 -23.56 -3.33
CA THR A 71 4.98 -23.37 -4.21
C THR A 71 3.70 -23.22 -3.39
N LEU A 72 2.74 -22.49 -3.94
CA LEU A 72 1.37 -22.41 -3.42
C LEU A 72 0.72 -23.79 -3.40
N HIS A 73 1.03 -24.65 -4.37
CA HIS A 73 0.50 -26.02 -4.39
C HIS A 73 0.96 -26.82 -3.17
N ALA A 74 2.26 -26.85 -2.89
CA ALA A 74 2.81 -27.53 -1.72
C ALA A 74 2.32 -26.90 -0.41
N LEU A 75 2.27 -25.56 -0.35
CA LEU A 75 1.75 -24.83 0.81
C LEU A 75 0.30 -25.23 1.12
N LEU A 76 -0.57 -25.13 0.12
CA LEU A 76 -2.01 -25.40 0.27
C LEU A 76 -2.29 -26.88 0.53
N ALA A 77 -1.53 -27.80 -0.07
CA ALA A 77 -1.65 -29.22 0.20
C ALA A 77 -1.38 -29.55 1.67
N ASP A 78 -0.37 -28.93 2.28
CA ASP A 78 0.03 -29.20 3.66
C ASP A 78 -0.94 -28.55 4.67
N MET A 79 -1.40 -27.31 4.42
CA MET A 79 -2.12 -26.54 5.44
C MET A 79 -3.59 -26.32 5.16
N ASN A 80 -4.11 -26.45 3.94
CA ASN A 80 -5.47 -26.05 3.59
C ASN A 80 -6.49 -27.21 3.59
N SER A 81 -6.25 -28.28 4.35
CA SER A 81 -7.10 -29.48 4.37
C SER A 81 -8.55 -29.20 4.82
N GLN A 82 -8.76 -28.14 5.61
CA GLN A 82 -10.08 -27.70 6.07
C GLN A 82 -10.65 -26.55 5.23
N GLY A 83 -9.97 -26.14 4.15
CA GLY A 83 -10.40 -25.05 3.29
C GLY A 83 -10.40 -23.68 3.97
N GLN A 84 -9.55 -23.48 4.99
CA GLN A 84 -9.47 -22.25 5.77
C GLN A 84 -8.70 -21.12 5.07
N VAL A 85 -7.82 -21.42 4.10
CA VAL A 85 -7.09 -20.40 3.33
C VAL A 85 -8.05 -19.73 2.35
N GLN A 86 -8.22 -18.42 2.49
CA GLN A 86 -9.05 -17.61 1.61
C GLN A 86 -8.24 -17.00 0.46
N MET A 87 -6.99 -16.63 0.73
CA MET A 87 -6.05 -16.10 -0.26
C MET A 87 -4.63 -16.52 0.09
N ALA A 88 -3.78 -16.79 -0.90
CA ALA A 88 -2.34 -16.96 -0.69
C ALA A 88 -1.54 -16.41 -1.89
N MET A 89 -0.38 -15.80 -1.62
CA MET A 89 0.50 -15.24 -2.65
C MET A 89 1.97 -15.26 -2.21
N ASN A 90 2.90 -14.97 -3.13
CA ASN A 90 4.29 -14.73 -2.76
C ASN A 90 4.45 -13.46 -1.90
N GLY A 91 5.40 -13.51 -0.97
CA GLY A 91 5.77 -12.41 -0.09
C GLY A 91 6.87 -11.53 -0.67
N GLY A 92 7.83 -11.13 0.17
CA GLY A 92 8.88 -10.16 -0.16
C GLY A 92 9.99 -10.69 -1.08
N ILE A 93 10.83 -9.76 -1.56
CA ILE A 93 11.98 -10.04 -2.43
C ILE A 93 13.01 -10.92 -1.69
N TYR A 94 13.66 -11.80 -2.43
CA TYR A 94 14.65 -12.77 -1.94
C TYR A 94 15.95 -12.71 -2.73
N ASP A 95 17.00 -13.34 -2.21
CA ASP A 95 18.34 -13.37 -2.81
C ASP A 95 18.60 -14.66 -3.62
N GLU A 96 19.78 -14.76 -4.24
CA GLU A 96 20.17 -15.92 -5.05
C GLU A 96 20.28 -17.24 -4.26
N SER A 97 20.34 -17.16 -2.92
CA SER A 97 20.35 -18.33 -2.03
C SER A 97 18.93 -18.77 -1.62
N TYR A 98 17.89 -18.20 -2.23
CA TYR A 98 16.49 -18.44 -1.88
C TYR A 98 16.16 -18.10 -0.42
N ALA A 99 16.78 -17.04 0.11
CA ALA A 99 16.49 -16.49 1.43
C ALA A 99 15.85 -15.09 1.31
N PRO A 100 14.98 -14.67 2.25
CA PRO A 100 14.46 -13.30 2.28
C PRO A 100 15.60 -12.28 2.23
N LEU A 101 15.52 -11.29 1.33
CA LEU A 101 16.61 -10.31 1.13
C LEU A 101 16.72 -9.31 2.31
N GLY A 102 15.68 -9.22 3.14
CA GLY A 102 15.65 -8.42 4.36
C GLY A 102 14.84 -9.07 5.46
N LEU A 103 14.43 -8.27 6.46
CA LEU A 103 13.74 -8.74 7.65
C LEU A 103 12.66 -9.78 7.32
N TYR A 104 12.74 -10.92 8.00
CA TYR A 104 11.68 -11.90 8.00
C TYR A 104 11.43 -12.40 9.42
N ILE A 105 10.20 -12.24 9.90
CA ILE A 105 9.71 -12.76 11.17
C ILE A 105 8.58 -13.73 10.87
N GLU A 106 8.66 -14.93 11.42
CA GLU A 106 7.64 -15.96 11.30
C GLU A 106 7.34 -16.56 12.68
N ASN A 107 6.06 -16.58 13.07
CA ASN A 107 5.61 -17.06 14.38
C ASN A 107 6.38 -16.43 15.56
N GLY A 108 6.68 -15.13 15.47
CA GLY A 108 7.41 -14.37 16.48
C GLY A 108 8.93 -14.59 16.50
N GLN A 109 9.45 -15.44 15.62
CA GLN A 109 10.89 -15.68 15.49
C GLN A 109 11.46 -14.88 14.31
N GLN A 110 12.45 -14.03 14.58
CA GLN A 110 13.22 -13.39 13.52
C GLN A 110 14.14 -14.41 12.87
N LYS A 111 13.91 -14.70 11.59
CA LYS A 111 14.71 -15.63 10.78
C LYS A 111 15.79 -14.89 9.97
N VAL A 112 15.49 -13.66 9.54
CA VAL A 112 16.42 -12.79 8.81
C VAL A 112 16.37 -11.39 9.40
N ALA A 113 17.52 -10.74 9.54
CA ALA A 113 17.64 -9.40 10.10
C ALA A 113 17.17 -8.30 9.14
N LEU A 114 16.81 -7.13 9.70
CA LEU A 114 16.50 -5.94 8.92
C LEU A 114 17.70 -5.53 8.05
N ASN A 115 17.44 -5.38 6.75
CA ASN A 115 18.46 -4.97 5.79
C ASN A 115 18.36 -3.46 5.54
N LEU A 116 19.35 -2.71 6.04
CA LEU A 116 19.46 -1.26 5.86
C LEU A 116 20.45 -0.87 4.76
N ALA A 117 21.05 -1.84 4.07
CA ALA A 117 22.02 -1.59 3.02
C ALA A 117 21.40 -0.83 1.84
N SER A 118 22.25 -0.19 1.06
CA SER A 118 21.93 0.36 -0.25
C SER A 118 22.43 -0.60 -1.33
N GLY A 119 21.78 -0.59 -2.49
CA GLY A 119 22.10 -1.50 -3.59
C GLY A 119 21.26 -1.21 -4.82
N GLU A 120 21.29 -2.14 -5.77
CA GLU A 120 20.55 -2.04 -7.03
C GLU A 120 19.30 -2.90 -7.05
N GLY A 121 18.32 -2.51 -7.87
CA GLY A 121 17.05 -3.21 -8.02
C GLY A 121 15.95 -2.71 -7.08
N ASN A 122 14.76 -3.27 -7.24
CA ASN A 122 13.53 -2.73 -6.64
C ASN A 122 13.61 -2.63 -5.11
N PHE A 123 14.21 -3.63 -4.45
CA PHE A 123 14.32 -3.71 -2.99
C PHE A 123 14.98 -2.48 -2.36
N PHE A 124 15.94 -1.87 -3.05
CA PHE A 124 16.72 -0.75 -2.54
C PHE A 124 16.16 0.62 -2.92
N ILE A 125 15.09 0.68 -3.72
CA ILE A 125 14.37 1.93 -4.00
C ILE A 125 13.71 2.41 -2.70
N ARG A 126 14.01 3.66 -2.30
CA ARG A 126 13.54 4.24 -1.03
C ARG A 126 12.26 5.07 -1.18
N PRO A 127 11.45 5.22 -0.11
CA PRO A 127 11.55 4.45 1.14
C PRO A 127 11.29 2.96 0.92
N GLY A 128 12.00 2.11 1.67
CA GLY A 128 11.64 0.69 1.82
C GLY A 128 10.74 0.53 3.04
N GLY A 129 10.08 -0.62 3.16
CA GLY A 129 9.13 -0.83 4.27
C GLY A 129 9.09 -2.26 4.79
N VAL A 130 8.53 -2.39 5.97
CA VAL A 130 8.19 -3.66 6.61
C VAL A 130 6.69 -3.73 6.74
N PHE A 131 6.08 -4.76 6.13
CA PHE A 131 4.71 -5.15 6.46
C PHE A 131 4.76 -6.11 7.65
N TYR A 132 3.99 -5.83 8.70
CA TYR A 132 3.97 -6.63 9.92
C TYR A 132 2.55 -6.99 10.36
N VAL A 133 2.45 -8.06 11.13
CA VAL A 133 1.24 -8.56 11.80
C VAL A 133 1.54 -8.69 13.29
N ALA A 134 0.77 -8.00 14.12
CA ALA A 134 0.87 -8.02 15.58
C ALA A 134 -0.51 -8.27 16.20
N GLY A 135 -0.79 -9.54 16.52
CA GLY A 135 -2.14 -9.98 16.87
C GLY A 135 -3.11 -9.77 15.70
N ASP A 136 -4.20 -9.04 15.95
CA ASP A 136 -5.19 -8.69 14.92
C ASP A 136 -4.85 -7.40 14.14
N LYS A 137 -3.73 -6.75 14.48
CA LYS A 137 -3.30 -5.52 13.81
C LYS A 137 -2.29 -5.84 12.72
N VAL A 138 -2.43 -5.14 11.61
CA VAL A 138 -1.46 -5.13 10.51
C VAL A 138 -1.00 -3.71 10.25
N GLY A 139 0.19 -3.55 9.68
CA GLY A 139 0.71 -2.24 9.36
C GLY A 139 1.87 -2.30 8.39
N ILE A 140 2.16 -1.16 7.77
CA ILE A 140 3.36 -0.94 6.97
C ILE A 140 4.13 0.20 7.65
N VAL A 141 5.43 0.01 7.86
CA VAL A 141 6.29 1.04 8.45
C VAL A 141 7.60 1.15 7.65
N ARG A 142 8.16 2.36 7.57
CA ARG A 142 9.48 2.59 6.98
C ARG A 142 10.57 1.83 7.73
N LEU A 143 11.68 1.54 7.05
CA LEU A 143 12.78 0.77 7.63
C LEU A 143 13.41 1.42 8.87
N ASP A 144 13.57 2.74 8.88
CA ASP A 144 14.16 3.51 9.98
C ASP A 144 13.24 3.61 11.21
N ALA A 145 11.93 3.56 10.98
CA ALA A 145 10.90 3.56 12.01
C ALA A 145 10.55 2.14 12.51
N PHE A 146 10.98 1.07 11.84
CA PHE A 146 10.70 -0.29 12.27
C PHE A 146 11.36 -0.59 13.62
N LYS A 147 10.55 -1.03 14.59
CA LYS A 147 11.01 -1.55 15.89
C LYS A 147 10.39 -2.93 16.08
N THR A 148 11.25 -3.93 16.32
CA THR A 148 10.78 -5.27 16.67
C THR A 148 10.12 -5.26 18.05
N SER A 149 9.13 -6.12 18.25
CA SER A 149 8.49 -6.33 19.55
C SER A 149 8.03 -7.79 19.66
N LYS A 150 7.78 -8.26 20.89
CA LYS A 150 7.26 -9.61 21.13
C LYS A 150 5.84 -9.82 20.60
N GLU A 151 5.13 -8.73 20.27
CA GLU A 151 3.77 -8.80 19.73
C GLU A 151 3.77 -9.08 18.23
N ILE A 152 4.86 -8.78 17.52
CA ILE A 152 4.98 -9.00 16.07
C ILE A 152 5.16 -10.50 15.82
N GLN A 153 4.11 -11.12 15.29
CA GLN A 153 4.08 -12.54 14.95
C GLN A 153 4.65 -12.79 13.55
N PHE A 154 4.40 -11.87 12.62
CA PHE A 154 4.88 -11.96 11.25
C PHE A 154 5.40 -10.61 10.78
N ALA A 155 6.49 -10.62 10.02
CA ALA A 155 6.97 -9.43 9.33
C ALA A 155 7.74 -9.81 8.08
N VAL A 156 7.58 -9.02 7.02
CA VAL A 156 8.38 -9.13 5.80
C VAL A 156 8.82 -7.74 5.36
N GLN A 157 10.12 -7.57 5.21
CA GLN A 157 10.70 -6.41 4.56
C GLN A 157 10.63 -6.56 3.05
N SER A 158 10.27 -5.47 2.37
CA SER A 158 10.43 -5.37 0.93
C SER A 158 10.60 -3.91 0.51
N GLY A 159 10.66 -3.65 -0.79
CA GLY A 159 10.76 -2.30 -1.30
C GLY A 159 10.61 -2.23 -2.82
N PRO A 160 10.10 -1.11 -3.36
CA PRO A 160 9.82 0.14 -2.62
C PRO A 160 8.47 0.17 -1.89
N MET A 161 8.36 1.07 -0.91
CA MET A 161 7.07 1.65 -0.55
C MET A 161 6.63 2.56 -1.70
N LEU A 162 5.50 2.21 -2.31
CA LEU A 162 4.94 2.87 -3.48
C LEU A 162 4.08 4.08 -3.12
N MET A 163 3.50 4.08 -1.93
CA MET A 163 2.61 5.13 -1.46
C MET A 163 2.60 5.19 0.06
N GLU A 164 2.55 6.41 0.61
CA GLU A 164 2.38 6.68 2.04
C GLU A 164 1.39 7.82 2.23
N ASN A 165 0.44 7.66 3.16
CA ASN A 165 -0.58 8.67 3.46
C ASN A 165 -1.27 9.20 2.20
N SER A 166 -1.61 8.30 1.28
CA SER A 166 -2.23 8.59 -0.02
C SER A 166 -1.36 9.42 -0.98
N VAL A 167 -0.08 9.61 -0.68
CA VAL A 167 0.92 10.27 -1.52
C VAL A 167 1.79 9.22 -2.20
N ILE A 168 1.76 9.20 -3.53
CA ILE A 168 2.59 8.30 -4.34
C ILE A 168 4.07 8.67 -4.17
N ASN A 169 4.94 7.67 -4.05
CA ASN A 169 6.38 7.85 -3.91
C ASN A 169 6.94 8.67 -5.10
N PRO A 170 7.55 9.84 -4.88
CA PRO A 170 8.01 10.70 -5.98
C PRO A 170 9.13 10.09 -6.84
N ARG A 171 9.76 8.98 -6.39
CA ARG A 171 10.77 8.24 -7.18
C ARG A 171 10.18 7.30 -8.23
N ILE A 172 8.87 7.05 -8.22
CA ILE A 172 8.20 6.26 -9.26
C ILE A 172 7.48 7.22 -10.21
N HIS A 173 7.63 6.98 -11.51
CA HIS A 173 7.10 7.87 -12.54
C HIS A 173 6.16 7.12 -13.50
N PRO A 174 5.15 7.81 -14.08
CA PRO A 174 4.27 7.22 -15.09
C PRO A 174 5.02 6.85 -16.38
N ASN A 175 6.06 7.60 -16.73
CA ASN A 175 6.79 7.48 -18.00
C ASN A 175 8.03 6.58 -17.88
N VAL A 176 7.89 5.40 -17.29
CA VAL A 176 8.98 4.42 -17.14
C VAL A 176 8.74 3.21 -18.03
N ALA A 177 9.76 2.79 -18.78
CA ALA A 177 9.68 1.68 -19.72
C ALA A 177 9.48 0.31 -19.05
N SER A 178 9.95 0.13 -17.81
CA SER A 178 9.86 -1.14 -17.09
C SER A 178 8.42 -1.50 -16.71
N ARG A 179 7.82 -2.41 -17.49
CA ARG A 179 6.53 -3.05 -17.16
C ARG A 179 6.73 -4.51 -16.77
N LYS A 180 6.18 -4.90 -15.62
CA LYS A 180 6.24 -6.26 -15.06
C LYS A 180 4.93 -6.57 -14.34
N ILE A 181 4.65 -7.85 -14.09
CA ILE A 181 3.66 -8.21 -13.08
C ILE A 181 4.12 -7.65 -11.74
N ARG A 182 3.24 -6.91 -11.09
CA ARG A 182 3.43 -6.27 -9.78
C ARG A 182 2.48 -6.90 -8.78
N ASN A 183 2.98 -7.14 -7.59
CA ASN A 183 2.17 -7.48 -6.44
C ASN A 183 2.45 -6.51 -5.30
N GLY A 184 1.63 -6.53 -4.27
CA GLY A 184 1.85 -5.68 -3.12
C GLY A 184 0.88 -5.94 -2.00
N VAL A 185 1.18 -5.33 -0.86
CA VAL A 185 0.28 -5.23 0.27
C VAL A 185 0.07 -3.77 0.59
N GLY A 186 -1.19 -3.38 0.74
CA GLY A 186 -1.58 -2.04 1.13
C GLY A 186 -2.42 -2.02 2.39
N ILE A 187 -2.55 -0.84 2.98
CA ILE A 187 -3.47 -0.55 4.10
C ILE A 187 -4.51 0.43 3.59
N ASN A 188 -5.79 0.06 3.69
CA ASN A 188 -6.89 0.97 3.33
C ASN A 188 -7.23 1.92 4.49
N LYS A 189 -8.14 2.87 4.24
CA LYS A 189 -8.60 3.85 5.25
C LYS A 189 -9.20 3.26 6.54
N HIS A 190 -9.56 1.97 6.54
CA HIS A 190 -10.08 1.27 7.71
C HIS A 190 -8.98 0.55 8.51
N GLY A 191 -7.73 0.62 8.07
CA GLY A 191 -6.62 -0.10 8.68
C GLY A 191 -6.52 -1.57 8.24
N ASN A 192 -7.32 -2.00 7.26
CA ASN A 192 -7.30 -3.39 6.80
C ASN A 192 -6.24 -3.60 5.73
N ALA A 193 -5.59 -4.77 5.77
CA ALA A 193 -4.70 -5.19 4.70
C ALA A 193 -5.47 -5.45 3.40
N VAL A 194 -4.92 -4.99 2.29
CA VAL A 194 -5.37 -5.28 0.93
C VAL A 194 -4.18 -5.89 0.19
N PHE A 195 -4.32 -7.13 -0.28
CA PHE A 195 -3.32 -7.79 -1.11
C PHE A 195 -3.66 -7.60 -2.58
N LEU A 196 -2.67 -7.29 -3.41
CA LEU A 196 -2.87 -6.88 -4.80
C LEU A 196 -1.94 -7.65 -5.73
N LEU A 197 -2.44 -7.99 -6.92
CA LEU A 197 -1.68 -8.55 -8.03
C LEU A 197 -2.18 -7.99 -9.36
N SER A 198 -1.32 -7.32 -10.12
CA SER A 198 -1.66 -6.86 -11.47
C SER A 198 -1.89 -8.05 -12.40
N GLN A 199 -2.96 -8.04 -13.20
CA GLN A 199 -3.22 -9.13 -14.17
C GLN A 199 -2.43 -8.95 -15.48
N GLN A 200 -1.88 -7.76 -15.71
CA GLN A 200 -1.01 -7.45 -16.85
C GLN A 200 0.26 -6.72 -16.39
N ALA A 201 1.27 -6.72 -17.25
CA ALA A 201 2.51 -6.03 -16.96
C ALA A 201 2.30 -4.51 -16.85
N THR A 202 2.69 -3.94 -15.71
CA THR A 202 2.51 -2.51 -15.41
C THR A 202 3.73 -1.89 -14.76
N ASN A 203 3.80 -0.56 -14.76
CA ASN A 203 4.82 0.19 -14.04
C ASN A 203 4.36 0.41 -12.58
N PHE A 204 5.28 0.88 -11.73
CA PHE A 204 4.97 1.11 -10.32
C PHE A 204 3.96 2.23 -10.09
N TYR A 205 3.98 3.27 -10.91
CA TYR A 205 3.10 4.43 -10.77
C TYR A 205 1.64 4.05 -11.04
N ASP A 206 1.35 3.38 -12.16
CA ASP A 206 0.01 2.93 -12.51
C ASP A 206 -0.51 1.92 -11.47
N PHE A 207 0.35 1.04 -10.95
CA PHE A 207 -0.02 0.10 -9.90
C PHE A 207 -0.41 0.81 -8.59
N ALA A 208 0.40 1.79 -8.16
CA ALA A 208 0.09 2.61 -6.98
C ALA A 208 -1.16 3.46 -7.18
N CYS A 209 -1.32 4.01 -8.38
CA CYS A 209 -2.46 4.83 -8.72
C CYS A 209 -3.76 4.02 -8.75
N TYR A 210 -3.74 2.81 -9.30
CA TYR A 210 -4.87 1.89 -9.25
C TYR A 210 -5.26 1.57 -7.81
N ALA A 211 -4.28 1.24 -6.96
CA ALA A 211 -4.53 0.95 -5.54
C ALA A 211 -5.19 2.13 -4.82
N LYS A 212 -4.72 3.36 -5.06
CA LYS A 212 -5.32 4.59 -4.52
C LYS A 212 -6.74 4.79 -5.05
N ALA A 213 -6.89 4.93 -6.36
CA ALA A 213 -8.11 5.40 -7.01
C ALA A 213 -9.24 4.35 -7.06
N LYS A 214 -8.91 3.06 -7.10
CA LYS A 214 -9.90 1.98 -7.26
C LYS A 214 -10.11 1.16 -5.99
N LEU A 215 -9.11 1.08 -5.12
CA LEU A 215 -9.13 0.22 -3.93
C LEU A 215 -9.08 0.98 -2.61
N ASN A 216 -9.00 2.32 -2.65
CA ASN A 216 -8.92 3.20 -1.47
C ASN A 216 -7.78 2.81 -0.51
N VAL A 217 -6.66 2.37 -1.09
CA VAL A 217 -5.42 2.10 -0.35
C VAL A 217 -4.73 3.44 -0.06
N GLU A 218 -4.23 3.61 1.16
CA GLU A 218 -3.56 4.84 1.61
C GLU A 218 -2.05 4.63 1.82
N GLN A 219 -1.61 3.39 2.07
CA GLN A 219 -0.21 3.01 2.13
C GLN A 219 -0.01 1.75 1.31
N LEU A 220 1.06 1.65 0.52
CA LEU A 220 1.31 0.52 -0.36
C LEU A 220 2.79 0.13 -0.35
N LEU A 221 3.07 -1.12 -0.02
CA LEU A 221 4.39 -1.75 -0.09
C LEU A 221 4.42 -2.74 -1.26
N TYR A 222 5.39 -2.57 -2.17
CA TYR A 222 5.68 -3.57 -3.18
C TYR A 222 6.33 -4.80 -2.54
N LEU A 223 5.84 -5.99 -2.90
CA LEU A 223 6.38 -7.25 -2.42
C LEU A 223 7.41 -7.78 -3.43
N ASP A 224 7.12 -8.87 -4.13
CA ASP A 224 8.00 -9.46 -5.15
C ASP A 224 7.27 -9.66 -6.50
N GLY A 225 7.89 -9.17 -7.58
CA GLY A 225 7.29 -9.12 -8.92
C GLY A 225 7.69 -10.29 -9.81
N THR A 226 7.38 -10.19 -11.11
CA THR A 226 7.80 -11.09 -12.21
C THR A 226 7.32 -12.55 -12.10
N ILE A 227 7.50 -13.21 -10.96
CA ILE A 227 7.05 -14.57 -10.67
C ILE A 227 5.74 -14.59 -9.86
N SER A 228 5.13 -13.43 -9.61
CA SER A 228 4.03 -13.29 -8.65
C SER A 228 2.77 -14.04 -9.08
N HIS A 229 2.16 -14.75 -8.13
CA HIS A 229 0.87 -15.42 -8.31
C HIS A 229 0.03 -15.25 -7.05
N MET A 230 -1.29 -15.27 -7.23
CA MET A 230 -2.27 -15.22 -6.15
C MET A 230 -3.29 -16.34 -6.34
N TYR A 231 -3.47 -17.13 -5.29
CA TYR A 231 -4.58 -18.05 -5.12
C TYR A 231 -5.70 -17.34 -4.36
N MET A 232 -6.95 -17.56 -4.76
CA MET A 232 -8.14 -17.22 -3.99
C MET A 232 -9.03 -18.45 -3.88
N LYS A 233 -9.68 -18.62 -2.73
CA LYS A 233 -10.58 -19.75 -2.48
C LYS A 233 -11.67 -19.83 -3.56
N GLY A 234 -11.89 -21.05 -4.07
CA GLY A 234 -12.80 -21.31 -5.19
C GLY A 234 -12.16 -21.14 -6.57
N GLY A 235 -10.97 -20.56 -6.67
CA GLY A 235 -10.17 -20.52 -7.89
C GLY A 235 -9.21 -21.70 -8.02
N ALA A 236 -8.63 -21.85 -9.21
CA ALA A 236 -7.53 -22.79 -9.44
C ALA A 236 -6.25 -22.32 -8.73
N ILE A 237 -5.46 -23.27 -8.25
CA ILE A 237 -4.10 -22.98 -7.78
C ILE A 237 -3.24 -22.65 -9.01
N PRO A 238 -2.64 -21.45 -9.08
CA PRO A 238 -1.86 -21.06 -10.24
C PRO A 238 -0.62 -21.94 -10.38
N TRP A 239 -0.28 -22.29 -11.62
CA TRP A 239 0.99 -22.95 -11.91
C TRP A 239 2.15 -21.97 -11.77
N GLN A 240 3.27 -22.44 -11.22
CA GLN A 240 4.45 -21.62 -10.93
C GLN A 240 5.67 -22.20 -11.62
N ARG A 241 6.40 -21.36 -12.38
CA ARG A 241 7.67 -21.75 -13.00
C ARG A 241 8.84 -21.73 -12.02
N TYR A 242 8.84 -20.76 -11.12
CA TYR A 242 9.91 -20.50 -10.17
C TYR A 242 9.35 -20.61 -8.74
N PRO A 243 10.16 -21.10 -7.79
CA PRO A 243 9.71 -21.23 -6.42
C PRO A 243 9.57 -19.86 -5.76
N PHE A 244 8.67 -19.78 -4.79
CA PHE A 244 8.56 -18.69 -3.84
C PHE A 244 9.42 -18.99 -2.62
N VAL A 245 10.04 -17.95 -2.08
CA VAL A 245 10.75 -18.03 -0.80
C VAL A 245 9.76 -17.79 0.33
N THR A 246 9.24 -16.58 0.44
CA THR A 246 8.19 -16.27 1.42
C THR A 246 6.84 -16.28 0.75
N MET A 247 5.82 -16.70 1.50
CA MET A 247 4.41 -16.65 1.11
C MET A 247 3.60 -16.02 2.22
N ILE A 248 2.52 -15.34 1.82
CA ILE A 248 1.56 -14.73 2.72
C ILE A 248 0.20 -15.37 2.46
N SER A 249 -0.49 -15.78 3.52
CA SER A 249 -1.87 -16.27 3.46
C SER A 249 -2.82 -15.35 4.23
N VAL A 250 -4.07 -15.36 3.80
CA VAL A 250 -5.22 -14.93 4.60
C VAL A 250 -6.06 -16.14 4.90
N GLU A 251 -6.30 -16.39 6.18
CA GLU A 251 -6.98 -17.57 6.69
C GLU A 251 -8.20 -17.18 7.51
N ARG A 252 -9.28 -17.97 7.39
CA ARG A 252 -10.43 -17.86 8.29
C ARG A 252 -10.01 -18.19 9.73
N LYS A 253 -10.45 -17.39 10.68
CA LYS A 253 -10.32 -17.67 12.12
C LYS A 253 -11.17 -18.90 12.46
N GLY A 254 -10.64 -19.75 13.35
CA GLY A 254 -11.37 -20.90 13.88
C GLY A 254 -12.37 -20.47 14.95
#